data_AF-A0A938PD31-F1
#
_entry.id   AF-A0A938PD31-F1
#
_cell.length_a   1.000
_cell.length_b   1.000
_cell.length_c   1.000
_cell.angle_alpha   90.00
_cell.angle_beta   90.00
_cell.angle_gamma   90.00
#
_symmetry.space_group_name_H-M   'P 1'
#
loop_
_entity.id
_entity.type
_entity.pdbx_description
1 polymer ?
#
loop_
_entity_poly.entity_id
_entity_poly.type
_entity_poly.pdbx_seq_one_letter_code
_entity_poly.pdbx_strand_id
1 'polypeptide(L)'
;MSSLNKNFVIRFVFFLVILIVISFLLFNESGILKFLDLKSEIRILEQQIKDASNKLNQLESEIDSLKVSKEKIERVARERYNMLKTGEEVLKVEEK
;
A
#
# COMPACT_ATOMS: atom_id res chain seq x y z
N MET A 1 -61.58 3.82 -11.22
CA MET A 1 -60.63 3.77 -12.35
C MET A 1 -60.12 5.18 -12.59
N SER A 2 -58.95 5.52 -12.03
CA SER A 2 -58.39 6.87 -12.08
C SER A 2 -57.80 7.13 -13.47
N SER A 3 -58.40 8.05 -14.22
CA SER A 3 -57.81 8.56 -15.45
C SER A 3 -56.53 9.33 -15.11
N LEU A 4 -55.39 8.64 -15.21
CA LEU A 4 -54.08 9.23 -15.03
C LEU A 4 -53.90 10.38 -16.03
N ASN A 5 -53.58 11.56 -15.50
CA ASN A 5 -53.29 12.74 -16.32
C ASN A 5 -52.16 12.40 -17.31
N LYS A 6 -52.47 12.38 -18.61
CA LYS A 6 -51.55 11.99 -19.69
C LYS A 6 -50.21 12.73 -19.63
N ASN A 7 -50.21 14.00 -19.21
CA ASN A 7 -49.02 14.82 -19.04
C ASN A 7 -48.13 14.36 -17.87
N PHE A 8 -48.73 13.84 -16.80
CA PHE A 8 -48.00 13.29 -15.66
C PHE A 8 -47.28 11.99 -16.06
N VAL A 9 -47.96 11.12 -16.83
CA VAL A 9 -47.36 9.89 -17.36
C VAL A 9 -46.18 10.21 -18.28
N ILE A 10 -46.32 11.19 -19.18
CA ILE A 10 -45.22 11.59 -20.08
C ILE A 10 -44.02 12.14 -19.30
N ARG A 11 -44.25 13.00 -18.29
CA ARG A 11 -43.17 13.52 -17.43
C ARG A 11 -42.48 12.41 -16.65
N PHE A 12 -43.24 11.45 -16.13
CA PHE A 12 -42.70 10.32 -15.38
C PHE A 12 -41.86 9.40 -16.27
N VAL A 13 -42.32 9.11 -17.48
CA VAL A 13 -41.55 8.34 -18.47
C VAL A 13 -40.25 9.07 -18.85
N PHE A 14 -40.33 10.38 -19.07
CA PHE A 14 -39.14 11.18 -19.39
C PHE A 14 -38.12 11.18 -18.25
N PHE A 15 -38.59 11.31 -17.01
CA PHE A 15 -37.74 11.21 -15.82
C PHE A 15 -37.07 9.83 -15.71
N LEU A 16 -37.83 8.76 -15.96
CA LEU A 16 -37.31 7.38 -15.96
C LEU A 16 -36.20 7.18 -17.01
N VAL A 17 -36.38 7.72 -18.21
CA VAL A 17 -35.37 7.65 -19.28
C VAL A 17 -34.09 8.37 -18.85
N ILE A 18 -34.20 9.58 -18.30
CA ILE A 18 -33.03 10.33 -17.79
C ILE A 18 -32.32 9.53 -16.70
N LEU A 19 -33.07 8.95 -15.77
CA LEU A 19 -32.51 8.17 -14.67
C LEU A 19 -31.75 6.94 -15.18
N ILE A 20 -32.27 6.25 -16.18
CA ILE A 20 -31.59 5.11 -16.84
C ILE A 20 -30.29 5.57 -17.51
N VAL A 21 -30.30 6.70 -18.22
CA VAL A 21 -29.09 7.23 -18.87
C VAL A 21 -28.02 7.61 -17.85
N ILE A 22 -28.40 8.27 -16.76
CA ILE A 22 -27.48 8.63 -15.67
C ILE A 22 -26.94 7.35 -15.01
N SER A 23 -27.81 6.39 -14.72
CA SER A 23 -27.40 5.11 -14.15
C SER A 23 -26.44 4.38 -15.08
N PHE A 24 -26.69 4.37 -16.38
CA PHE A 24 -25.77 3.78 -17.35
C PHE A 24 -24.42 4.49 -17.34
N LEU A 25 -24.38 5.83 -17.33
CA LEU A 25 -23.11 6.58 -17.27
C LEU A 25 -22.31 6.33 -15.98
N LEU A 26 -22.99 6.13 -14.85
CA LEU A 26 -22.36 5.89 -13.56
C LEU A 26 -21.90 4.43 -13.37
N PHE A 27 -22.71 3.47 -13.81
CA PHE A 27 -22.51 2.03 -13.58
C PHE A 27 -21.95 1.26 -14.79
N ASN A 28 -21.65 1.92 -15.91
CA ASN A 28 -20.96 1.27 -17.02
C ASN A 28 -19.56 0.80 -16.57
N GLU A 29 -18.99 -0.20 -17.26
CA GLU A 29 -17.65 -0.74 -16.97
C GLU A 29 -16.55 0.35 -17.04
N SER A 30 -16.75 1.34 -17.90
CA SER A 30 -15.90 2.55 -18.00
C SER A 30 -16.49 3.77 -17.27
N GLY A 31 -17.42 3.53 -16.35
CA GLY A 31 -18.13 4.56 -15.61
C GLY A 31 -17.24 5.35 -14.67
N ILE A 32 -17.78 6.47 -14.19
CA ILE A 32 -17.05 7.42 -13.34
C ILE A 32 -16.59 6.75 -12.04
N LEU A 33 -17.39 5.84 -11.47
CA LEU A 33 -17.04 5.12 -10.25
C LEU A 33 -15.78 4.28 -10.44
N LYS A 34 -15.72 3.49 -11.53
CA LYS A 34 -14.55 2.66 -11.83
C LYS A 34 -13.29 3.51 -12.06
N PHE A 35 -13.43 4.66 -12.71
CA PHE A 35 -12.31 5.59 -12.88
C PHE A 35 -11.75 6.10 -11.55
N LEU A 36 -12.63 6.43 -10.60
CA LEU A 36 -12.20 6.89 -9.27
C LEU A 36 -11.49 5.78 -8.49
N ASP A 37 -12.03 4.56 -8.53
CA ASP A 37 -11.40 3.40 -7.89
C ASP A 37 -10.01 3.14 -8.47
N LEU A 38 -9.91 3.10 -9.81
CA LEU A 38 -8.65 2.83 -10.50
C LEU A 38 -7.61 3.93 -10.23
N LYS A 39 -8.05 5.20 -10.16
CA LYS A 39 -7.18 6.33 -9.80
C LYS A 39 -6.68 6.22 -8.36
N SER A 40 -7.52 5.75 -7.43
CA SER A 40 -7.11 5.49 -6.06
C SER A 40 -6.11 4.33 -5.98
N GLU A 41 -6.35 3.25 -6.73
CA GLU A 41 -5.47 2.10 -6.79
C GLU A 41 -4.08 2.47 -7.32
N ILE A 42 -4.01 3.24 -8.41
CA ILE A 42 -2.76 3.81 -8.92
C ILE A 42 -2.02 4.60 -7.83
N ARG A 43 -2.71 5.48 -7.11
CA ARG A 43 -2.10 6.28 -6.05
C ARG A 43 -1.55 5.41 -4.91
N ILE A 44 -2.26 4.36 -4.53
CA ILE A 44 -1.81 3.41 -3.50
C ILE A 44 -0.55 2.67 -3.97
N LEU A 45 -0.55 2.18 -5.21
CA LEU A 45 0.59 1.48 -5.80
C LEU A 45 1.83 2.39 -5.89
N GLU A 46 1.66 3.64 -6.33
CA GLU A 46 2.73 4.64 -6.36
C GLU A 46 3.32 4.89 -4.97
N GLN A 47 2.47 4.99 -3.94
CA GLN A 47 2.92 5.16 -2.56
C GLN A 47 3.70 3.92 -2.08
N GLN A 48 3.23 2.71 -2.39
CA GLN A 48 3.94 1.47 -2.04
C GLN A 48 5.30 1.38 -2.72
N ILE A 49 5.40 1.76 -4.00
CA ILE A 49 6.68 1.82 -4.73
C ILE A 49 7.63 2.80 -4.05
N LYS A 50 7.15 3.98 -3.68
CA LYS A 50 7.95 5.00 -2.99
C LYS A 50 8.46 4.51 -1.64
N ASP A 51 7.60 3.88 -0.84
CA ASP A 51 7.97 3.37 0.48
C ASP A 51 8.97 2.20 0.37
N ALA A 52 8.77 1.30 -0.60
CA ALA A 52 9.72 0.23 -0.89
C ALA A 52 11.08 0.78 -1.34
N SER A 53 11.10 1.78 -2.23
CA SER A 53 12.34 2.42 -2.69
C SER A 53 13.08 3.12 -1.55
N ASN A 54 12.38 3.83 -0.68
CA ASN A 54 12.97 4.44 0.51
C ASN A 54 13.60 3.39 1.43
N LYS A 55 12.91 2.25 1.61
CA LYS A 55 13.42 1.15 2.43
C LYS A 55 14.65 0.51 1.81
N LEU A 56 14.69 0.31 0.49
CA LEU A 56 15.87 -0.17 -0.22
C LEU A 56 17.07 0.75 0.02
N ASN A 57 16.90 2.07 -0.15
CA ASN A 57 17.96 3.04 0.09
C ASN A 57 18.47 3.03 1.54
N GLN A 58 17.57 2.87 2.51
CA GLN A 58 17.94 2.73 3.92
C GLN A 58 18.76 1.47 4.18
N LEU A 59 18.32 0.32 3.64
CA LEU A 59 19.05 -0.94 3.78
C LEU A 59 20.41 -0.89 3.10
N GLU A 60 20.51 -0.27 1.93
CA GLU A 60 21.78 -0.11 1.22
C GLU A 60 22.76 0.77 2.02
N SER A 61 22.27 1.89 2.58
CA SER A 61 23.07 2.71 3.50
C SER A 61 23.50 1.95 4.75
N GLU A 62 22.64 1.09 5.30
CA GLU A 62 22.99 0.23 6.43
C GLU A 62 24.09 -0.76 6.06
N ILE A 63 23.95 -1.46 4.92
CA ILE A 63 24.95 -2.39 4.37
C ILE A 63 26.29 -1.69 4.17
N ASP A 64 26.30 -0.50 3.58
CA ASP A 64 27.54 0.26 3.37
C ASP A 64 28.17 0.66 4.71
N SER A 65 27.36 1.07 5.69
CA SER A 65 27.85 1.37 7.03
C SER A 65 28.44 0.14 7.73
N LEU A 66 27.89 -1.06 7.46
CA LEU A 66 28.39 -2.33 8.00
C LEU A 66 29.71 -2.72 7.30
N LYS A 67 29.79 -2.60 5.96
CA LYS A 67 31.00 -2.93 5.20
C LYS A 67 32.20 -2.05 5.57
N VAL A 68 31.97 -0.77 5.80
CA VAL A 68 33.04 0.20 6.10
C VAL A 68 33.47 0.15 7.57
N SER A 69 32.59 -0.22 8.51
CA SER A 69 32.93 -0.22 9.94
C SER A 69 33.20 -1.63 10.48
N LYS A 70 34.48 -1.93 10.67
CA LYS A 70 34.98 -3.18 11.27
C LYS A 70 34.35 -3.48 12.64
N GLU A 71 34.07 -2.42 13.40
CA GLU A 71 33.47 -2.48 14.74
C GLU A 71 32.00 -2.95 14.71
N LYS A 72 31.20 -2.53 13.71
CA LYS A 72 29.82 -3.03 13.60
C LYS A 72 29.78 -4.48 13.13
N ILE A 73 30.68 -4.89 12.23
CA ILE A 73 30.84 -6.30 11.82
C ILE A 73 31.19 -7.15 13.05
N GLU A 74 32.17 -6.70 13.84
CA GLU A 74 32.57 -7.37 15.07
C GLU A 74 31.42 -7.47 16.08
N ARG A 75 30.65 -6.40 16.26
CA ARG A 75 29.47 -6.40 17.13
C ARG A 75 28.43 -7.43 16.67
N VAL A 76 28.10 -7.48 15.37
CA VAL A 76 27.15 -8.47 14.83
C VAL A 76 27.69 -9.90 15.00
N ALA A 77 28.98 -10.12 14.73
CA ALA A 77 29.62 -11.41 14.90
C ALA A 77 29.55 -11.89 16.37
N ARG A 78 29.81 -10.99 17.33
CA ARG A 78 29.71 -11.28 18.78
C ARG A 78 28.26 -11.50 19.23
N GLU A 79 27.35 -10.59 18.90
CA GLU A 79 25.96 -10.61 19.41
C GLU A 79 25.06 -11.66 18.75
N ARG A 80 25.17 -11.84 17.43
CA ARG A 80 24.28 -12.75 16.68
C ARG A 80 24.83 -14.16 16.58
N TYR A 81 26.15 -14.30 16.55
CA TYR A 81 26.82 -15.57 16.24
C TYR A 81 27.76 -16.05 17.36
N ASN A 82 27.89 -15.32 18.47
CA ASN A 82 28.83 -15.62 19.57
C ASN A 82 30.27 -15.88 19.08
N MET A 83 30.68 -15.22 18.00
CA MET A 83 32.04 -15.32 17.49
C MET A 83 33.01 -14.58 18.41
N LEU A 84 34.19 -15.16 18.58
CA LEU A 84 35.26 -14.66 19.45
C LEU A 84 36.51 -14.43 18.62
N LYS A 85 37.32 -13.45 19.01
CA LYS A 85 38.63 -13.27 18.40
C LYS A 85 39.60 -14.32 18.94
N THR A 86 40.62 -14.67 18.16
CA THR A 86 41.65 -15.62 18.59
C THR A 86 42.29 -15.14 19.91
N GLY A 87 42.16 -15.95 20.96
CA GLY A 87 42.68 -15.63 22.30
C GLY A 87 41.68 -15.01 23.28
N GLU A 88 40.41 -14.80 22.89
CA GLU A 88 39.34 -14.41 23.84
C GLU A 88 38.66 -15.64 24.47
N GLU A 89 38.29 -15.54 25.75
CA GLU A 89 37.53 -16.56 26.48
C GLU A 89 36.13 -16.04 26.86
N VAL A 90 35.14 -16.93 26.87
CA VAL A 90 33.76 -16.59 27.25
C VAL A 90 33.57 -16.72 28.75
N LEU A 91 33.19 -15.63 29.40
CA LEU A 91 32.72 -15.63 30.79
C LEU A 91 31.20 -15.85 30.79
N LYS A 92 30.75 -17.02 31.26
CA LYS A 92 29.33 -17.26 31.56
C LYS A 92 29.08 -16.94 33.03
N VAL A 93 28.19 -15.99 33.29
CA VAL A 93 27.72 -15.68 34.65
C VAL A 93 26.41 -16.43 34.86
N GLU A 94 26.38 -17.34 35.83
CA GLU A 94 25.13 -17.98 36.27
C GLU A 94 24.51 -17.13 37.38
N GLU A 95 23.26 -16.72 37.21
CA GLU A 95 22.49 -16.07 38.28
C GLU A 95 22.10 -17.11 39.34
N LYS A 96 22.32 -16.78 40.61
CA LYS A 96 22.05 -17.66 41.77
C LYS A 96 20.58 -17.73 42.14
#